data_AF-A0A353LPK3-F1
#
_entry.id   AF-A0A353LPK3-F1
#
_cell.length_a   1.000
_cell.length_b   1.000
_cell.length_c   1.000
_cell.angle_alpha   90.00
_cell.angle_beta   90.00
_cell.angle_gamma   90.00
#
_symmetry.space_group_name_H-M   'P 1'
#
loop_
_entity.id
_entity.type
_entity.pdbx_description
1 polymer ?
#
loop_
_entity_poly.entity_id
_entity_poly.type
_entity_poly.pdbx_seq_one_letter_code
_entity_poly.pdbx_strand_id
1 'polypeptide(L)'
;LGSQHLPHAARALSRHLQELPSVANDLGLTQQLTLEILRDGGCMPAGRAFRALMTEREPLPFLGDLMFHHMLMDLNNCRMPLFSVSPQTRDSAWPEQMLDITAEGLAILTGEKRYLPGYLGERWVGNIRLSAADKVPHWRLENGRVIIV
;
A
#
# COMPACT_ATOMS: atom_id res chain seq x y z
N LEU A 1 -9.61 10.18 21.54
CA LEU A 1 -9.54 8.80 21.01
C LEU A 1 -8.49 7.91 21.69
N GLY A 2 -7.66 8.40 22.61
CA GLY A 2 -6.89 7.55 23.54
C GLY A 2 -7.49 7.66 24.94
N SER A 3 -7.89 6.54 25.53
CA SER A 3 -8.32 6.47 26.94
C SER A 3 -7.36 5.58 27.71
N GLN A 4 -7.38 5.62 29.04
CA GLN A 4 -6.56 4.71 29.87
C GLN A 4 -6.82 3.22 29.55
N HIS A 5 -8.02 2.91 29.07
CA HIS A 5 -8.45 1.54 28.76
C HIS A 5 -8.10 1.12 27.32
N LEU A 6 -7.83 2.08 26.43
CA LEU A 6 -7.46 1.83 25.02
C LEU A 6 -6.32 2.77 24.60
N PRO A 7 -5.13 2.63 25.21
CA PRO A 7 -4.03 3.58 25.02
C PRO A 7 -3.53 3.64 23.57
N HIS A 8 -3.72 2.56 22.80
CA HIS A 8 -3.25 2.47 21.41
C HIS A 8 -4.31 2.81 20.37
N ALA A 9 -5.58 2.99 20.75
CA ALA A 9 -6.68 3.14 19.79
C ALA A 9 -6.52 4.36 18.88
N ALA A 10 -6.11 5.51 19.42
CA ALA A 10 -5.87 6.70 18.62
C ALA A 10 -4.80 6.48 17.53
N ARG A 11 -3.69 5.81 17.89
CA ARG A 11 -2.59 5.52 16.96
C ARG A 11 -2.99 4.48 15.92
N ALA A 12 -3.66 3.41 16.35
CA ALA A 12 -4.16 2.37 15.46
C ALA A 12 -5.17 2.93 14.44
N LEU A 13 -6.12 3.76 14.89
CA LEU A 13 -7.09 4.39 14.00
C LEU A 13 -6.43 5.38 13.04
N SER A 14 -5.49 6.20 13.54
CA SER A 14 -4.72 7.10 12.67
C SER A 14 -3.92 6.35 11.61
N ARG A 15 -3.39 5.16 11.93
CA ARG A 15 -2.70 4.30 10.96
C ARG A 15 -3.67 3.68 9.96
N HIS A 16 -4.81 3.18 10.44
CA HIS A 16 -5.86 2.59 9.59
C HIS A 16 -6.39 3.59 8.56
N LEU A 17 -6.61 4.84 8.97
CA LEU A 17 -7.06 5.91 8.07
C LEU A 17 -6.08 6.23 6.94
N GLN A 18 -4.79 5.92 7.11
CA GLN A 18 -3.80 6.08 6.05
C GLN A 18 -3.88 4.99 4.98
N GLU A 19 -4.76 3.99 5.11
CA GLU A 19 -5.09 3.08 4.01
C GLU A 19 -6.09 3.68 3.01
N LEU A 20 -6.70 4.82 3.34
CA LEU A 20 -7.39 5.64 2.35
C LEU A 20 -6.41 6.12 1.28
N PRO A 21 -6.89 6.55 0.10
CA PRO A 21 -6.02 7.15 -0.91
C PRO A 21 -5.30 8.39 -0.38
N SER A 22 -3.97 8.47 -0.54
CA SER A 22 -3.24 9.70 -0.22
C SER A 22 -3.57 10.80 -1.22
N VAL A 23 -3.59 12.07 -0.78
CA VAL A 23 -3.78 13.21 -1.71
C VAL A 23 -2.67 13.31 -2.78
N ALA A 24 -1.50 12.74 -2.50
CA ALA A 24 -0.32 12.86 -3.36
C ALA A 24 -0.42 11.96 -4.59
N ASN A 25 -0.83 10.71 -4.41
CA ASN A 25 -0.77 9.69 -5.46
C ASN A 25 -1.89 8.63 -5.41
N ASP A 26 -2.90 8.81 -4.55
CA ASP A 26 -3.99 7.89 -4.29
C ASP A 26 -3.61 6.52 -3.68
N LEU A 27 -2.34 6.29 -3.33
CA LEU A 27 -1.94 5.05 -2.65
C LEU A 27 -2.36 5.08 -1.18
N GLY A 28 -2.75 3.91 -0.65
CA GLY A 28 -2.76 3.66 0.79
C GLY A 28 -1.33 3.54 1.33
N LEU A 29 -1.13 3.73 2.63
CA LEU A 29 0.21 3.73 3.22
C LEU A 29 0.93 2.39 3.04
N THR A 30 0.25 1.26 3.21
CA THR A 30 0.86 -0.06 2.95
C THR A 30 1.36 -0.17 1.51
N GLN A 31 0.57 0.30 0.55
CA GLN A 31 0.93 0.29 -0.87
C GLN A 31 2.13 1.20 -1.15
N GLN A 32 2.11 2.41 -0.59
CA GLN A 32 3.22 3.38 -0.64
C GLN A 32 4.53 2.75 -0.13
N LEU A 33 4.54 2.24 1.11
CA LEU A 33 5.73 1.66 1.72
C LEU A 33 6.26 0.46 0.91
N THR A 34 5.37 -0.36 0.37
CA THR A 34 5.74 -1.51 -0.46
C THR A 34 6.48 -1.07 -1.73
N LEU A 35 5.96 -0.07 -2.46
CA LEU A 35 6.63 0.44 -3.66
C LEU A 35 7.95 1.14 -3.33
N GLU A 36 8.03 1.85 -2.21
CA GLU A 36 9.31 2.43 -1.79
C GLU A 36 10.35 1.37 -1.46
N ILE A 37 9.96 0.25 -0.81
CA ILE A 37 10.85 -0.88 -0.56
C ILE A 37 11.39 -1.45 -1.88
N LEU A 38 10.52 -1.64 -2.87
CA LEU A 38 10.92 -2.14 -4.18
C LEU A 38 11.84 -1.15 -4.92
N ARG A 39 11.53 0.16 -4.85
CA ARG A 39 12.40 1.20 -5.41
C ARG A 39 13.79 1.18 -4.77
N ASP A 40 13.84 1.12 -3.45
CA ASP A 40 15.09 1.28 -2.68
C ASP A 40 15.97 0.02 -2.75
N GLY A 41 15.37 -1.17 -2.76
CA GLY A 41 16.09 -2.45 -2.74
C GLY A 41 16.20 -3.17 -4.09
N GLY A 42 15.52 -2.67 -5.14
CA GLY A 42 15.48 -3.29 -6.47
C GLY A 42 14.75 -4.63 -6.50
N CYS A 43 15.00 -5.40 -7.57
CA CYS A 43 14.37 -6.70 -7.79
C CYS A 43 14.63 -7.68 -6.61
N MET A 44 13.56 -8.16 -5.96
CA MET A 44 13.66 -8.97 -4.74
C MET A 44 12.46 -9.92 -4.54
N PRO A 45 12.60 -10.99 -3.73
CA PRO A 45 11.46 -11.86 -3.40
C PRO A 45 10.37 -11.10 -2.64
N ALA A 46 9.09 -11.40 -2.91
CA ALA A 46 7.95 -10.80 -2.21
C ALA A 46 8.02 -10.99 -0.68
N GLY A 47 8.53 -12.14 -0.21
CA GLY A 47 8.73 -12.40 1.21
C GLY A 47 9.80 -11.50 1.84
N ARG A 48 10.82 -11.08 1.08
CA ARG A 48 11.80 -10.09 1.53
C ARG A 48 11.16 -8.71 1.61
N ALA A 49 10.34 -8.33 0.63
CA ALA A 49 9.58 -7.09 0.69
C ALA A 49 8.65 -7.04 1.92
N PHE A 50 7.94 -8.14 2.19
CA PHE A 50 7.12 -8.26 3.40
C PHE A 50 7.94 -8.12 4.69
N ARG A 51 9.11 -8.78 4.76
CA ARG A 51 10.01 -8.66 5.91
C ARG A 51 10.43 -7.20 6.13
N ALA A 52 10.92 -6.54 5.08
CA ALA A 52 11.35 -5.14 5.15
C ALA A 52 10.20 -4.22 5.59
N LEU A 53 8.99 -4.45 5.09
CA LEU A 53 7.80 -3.73 5.53
C LEU A 53 7.63 -3.86 7.04
N MET A 54 7.64 -5.08 7.57
CA MET A 54 7.37 -5.34 8.99
C MET A 54 8.51 -4.94 9.94
N THR A 55 9.77 -4.96 9.49
CA THR A 55 10.93 -4.72 10.37
C THR A 55 11.53 -3.33 10.26
N GLU A 56 11.30 -2.61 9.17
CA GLU A 56 12.03 -1.37 8.87
C GLU A 56 11.12 -0.17 8.55
N ARG A 57 9.95 -0.40 7.94
CA ARG A 57 9.17 0.68 7.31
C ARG A 57 7.82 0.94 7.97
N GLU A 58 7.13 -0.12 8.38
CA GLU A 58 5.79 -0.02 8.96
C GLU A 58 5.85 0.53 10.40
N PRO A 59 5.21 1.68 10.70
CA PRO A 59 5.24 2.29 12.03
C PRO A 59 4.50 1.50 13.13
N LEU A 60 3.56 0.61 12.78
CA LEU A 60 2.77 -0.18 13.72
C LEU A 60 2.45 -1.56 13.16
N PRO A 61 2.40 -2.63 13.98
CA PRO A 61 1.89 -3.92 13.53
C PRO A 61 0.51 -3.76 12.89
N PHE A 62 0.38 -4.07 11.60
CA PHE A 62 -0.80 -3.72 10.81
C PHE A 62 -1.41 -4.91 10.07
N LEU A 63 -0.59 -5.75 9.42
CA LEU A 63 -1.08 -6.87 8.62
C LEU A 63 -0.16 -8.10 8.70
N GLY A 64 -0.74 -9.26 8.42
CA GLY A 64 -0.02 -10.53 8.28
C GLY A 64 0.41 -10.81 6.84
N ASP A 65 1.14 -11.91 6.64
CA ASP A 65 1.70 -12.34 5.36
C ASP A 65 0.62 -12.61 4.28
N LEU A 66 -0.48 -13.28 4.61
CA LEU A 66 -1.57 -13.52 3.67
C LEU A 66 -2.33 -12.23 3.29
N MET A 67 -2.45 -11.29 4.23
CA MET A 67 -3.02 -9.97 3.95
C MET A 67 -2.10 -9.18 3.02
N PHE A 68 -0.78 -9.27 3.21
CA PHE A 68 0.21 -8.66 2.33
C PHE A 68 0.12 -9.23 0.92
N HIS A 69 0.05 -10.57 0.79
CA HIS A 69 -0.11 -11.22 -0.50
C HIS A 69 -1.37 -10.76 -1.23
N HIS A 70 -2.51 -10.70 -0.52
CA HIS A 70 -3.74 -10.16 -1.10
C HIS A 70 -3.59 -8.70 -1.53
N MET A 71 -2.94 -7.86 -0.71
CA MET A 71 -2.67 -6.46 -1.04
C MET A 71 -1.79 -6.32 -2.28
N LEU A 72 -0.78 -7.17 -2.48
CA LEU A 72 0.04 -7.18 -3.69
C LEU A 72 -0.80 -7.48 -4.95
N MET A 73 -1.66 -8.50 -4.87
CA MET A 73 -2.56 -8.84 -5.98
C MET A 73 -3.49 -7.69 -6.32
N ASP A 74 -4.07 -7.04 -5.30
CA ASP A 74 -4.96 -5.89 -5.48
C ASP A 74 -4.23 -4.65 -6.01
N LEU A 75 -3.02 -4.36 -5.52
CA LEU A 75 -2.18 -3.23 -5.95
C LEU A 75 -1.84 -3.32 -7.45
N ASN A 76 -1.68 -4.54 -7.96
CA ASN A 76 -1.44 -4.80 -9.38
C ASN A 76 -2.72 -5.03 -10.20
N ASN A 77 -3.91 -5.00 -9.56
CA ASN A 77 -5.19 -5.05 -10.27
C ASN A 77 -5.54 -3.66 -10.84
N CYS A 78 -4.75 -3.23 -11.81
CA CYS A 78 -4.84 -1.93 -12.45
C CYS A 78 -4.48 -2.03 -13.93
N ARG A 79 -4.76 -0.98 -14.70
CA ARG A 79 -4.52 -0.97 -16.16
C ARG A 79 -3.05 -1.17 -16.53
N MET A 80 -2.14 -0.67 -15.69
CA MET A 80 -0.71 -0.71 -15.89
C MET A 80 -0.06 -1.18 -14.57
N PRO A 81 0.55 -2.38 -14.52
CA PRO A 81 1.10 -2.92 -13.28
C PRO A 81 2.14 -2.02 -12.62
N LEU A 82 2.08 -1.85 -11.30
CA LEU A 82 3.00 -1.01 -10.53
C LEU A 82 4.31 -1.73 -10.22
N PHE A 83 4.28 -3.06 -10.19
CA PHE A 83 5.47 -3.90 -10.13
C PHE A 83 5.28 -5.13 -11.03
N SER A 84 6.39 -5.69 -11.50
CA SER A 84 6.41 -6.91 -12.31
C SER A 84 6.74 -8.12 -11.45
N VAL A 85 6.26 -9.29 -11.86
CA VAL A 85 6.71 -10.58 -11.32
C VAL A 85 7.59 -11.25 -12.36
N SER A 86 8.81 -11.60 -11.96
CA SER A 86 9.78 -12.27 -12.82
C SER A 86 9.19 -13.55 -13.43
N PRO A 87 9.30 -13.76 -14.76
CA PRO A 87 8.81 -14.98 -15.41
C PRO A 87 9.42 -16.25 -14.84
N GLN A 88 10.67 -16.20 -14.37
CA GLN A 88 11.39 -17.37 -13.85
C GLN A 88 10.84 -17.87 -12.50
N THR A 89 10.19 -17.00 -11.73
CA THR A 89 9.66 -17.32 -10.40
C THR A 89 8.15 -17.21 -10.34
N ARG A 90 7.47 -16.95 -11.47
CA ARG A 90 6.02 -16.69 -11.49
C ARG A 90 5.21 -17.85 -10.91
N ASP A 91 5.62 -19.07 -11.19
CA ASP A 91 4.92 -20.29 -10.75
C ASP A 91 5.43 -20.81 -9.39
N SER A 92 6.39 -20.11 -8.77
CA SER A 92 6.86 -20.40 -7.41
C SER A 92 5.81 -20.01 -6.36
N ALA A 93 6.02 -20.43 -5.11
CA ALA A 93 5.24 -19.93 -4.00
C ALA A 93 5.36 -18.39 -3.94
N TRP A 94 4.26 -17.71 -3.60
CA TRP A 94 4.21 -16.23 -3.64
C TRP A 94 5.39 -15.52 -2.92
N PRO A 95 5.93 -15.98 -1.77
CA PRO A 95 7.03 -15.29 -1.10
C PRO A 95 8.34 -15.34 -1.90
N GLU A 96 8.47 -16.31 -2.81
CA GLU A 96 9.65 -16.55 -3.65
C GLU A 96 9.56 -15.81 -4.99
N GLN A 97 8.37 -15.30 -5.35
CA GLN A 97 8.18 -14.50 -6.55
C GLN A 97 9.03 -13.23 -6.49
N MET A 98 9.92 -13.06 -7.47
CA MET A 98 10.76 -11.88 -7.59
C MET A 98 9.94 -10.72 -8.14
N LEU A 99 9.85 -9.65 -7.36
CA LEU A 99 9.15 -8.42 -7.66
C LEU A 99 10.14 -7.32 -8.04
N ASP A 100 9.81 -6.55 -9.08
CA ASP A 100 10.57 -5.35 -9.44
C ASP A 100 9.62 -4.21 -9.79
N ILE A 101 9.92 -2.99 -9.33
CA ILE A 101 9.04 -1.84 -9.57
C ILE A 101 9.06 -1.47 -11.07
N THR A 102 7.89 -1.15 -11.63
CA THR A 102 7.80 -0.71 -13.04
C THR A 102 7.98 0.80 -13.15
N ALA A 103 8.14 1.29 -14.39
CA ALA A 103 8.08 2.71 -14.67
C ALA A 103 6.74 3.35 -14.25
N GLU A 104 5.62 2.62 -14.39
CA GLU A 104 4.33 3.10 -13.91
C GLU A 104 4.30 3.20 -12.38
N GLY A 105 4.82 2.18 -11.70
CA GLY A 105 4.95 2.19 -10.24
C GLY A 105 5.77 3.37 -9.74
N LEU A 106 6.88 3.69 -10.40
CA LEU A 106 7.71 4.85 -10.07
C LEU A 106 7.00 6.18 -10.33
N ALA A 107 6.29 6.32 -11.46
CA ALA A 107 5.55 7.55 -11.79
C ALA A 107 4.41 7.81 -10.78
N ILE A 108 3.69 6.77 -10.36
CA ILE A 108 2.68 6.89 -9.29
C ILE A 108 3.35 7.18 -7.95
N LEU A 109 4.38 6.43 -7.58
CA LEU A 109 5.08 6.59 -6.30
C LEU A 109 5.61 8.01 -6.10
N THR A 110 6.11 8.63 -7.17
CA THR A 110 6.65 10.01 -7.16
C THR A 110 5.58 11.10 -7.31
N GLY A 111 4.32 10.73 -7.51
CA GLY A 111 3.20 11.67 -7.67
C GLY A 111 3.09 12.30 -9.07
N GLU A 112 3.88 11.83 -10.05
CA GLU A 112 3.70 12.20 -11.46
C GLU A 112 2.34 11.70 -11.98
N LYS A 113 1.90 10.54 -11.49
CA LYS A 113 0.60 9.92 -11.78
C LYS A 113 -0.18 9.61 -10.51
N ARG A 114 -1.46 9.37 -10.72
CA ARG A 114 -2.48 9.06 -9.70
C ARG A 114 -2.89 7.60 -9.84
N TYR A 115 -2.88 6.83 -8.75
CA TYR A 115 -3.19 5.39 -8.79
C TYR A 115 -4.66 5.09 -9.09
N LEU A 116 -5.58 5.76 -8.38
CA LEU A 116 -7.00 5.38 -8.36
C LEU A 116 -7.68 5.40 -9.74
N PRO A 117 -7.41 6.36 -10.66
CA PRO A 117 -7.98 6.34 -12.00
C PRO A 117 -7.61 5.10 -12.84
N GLY A 118 -6.48 4.45 -12.53
CA GLY A 118 -5.99 3.25 -13.20
C GLY A 118 -6.40 1.95 -12.51
N TYR A 119 -6.91 2.01 -11.28
CA TYR A 119 -7.31 0.85 -10.49
C TYR A 119 -8.56 0.17 -11.08
N LEU A 120 -8.56 -1.16 -11.15
CA LEU A 120 -9.64 -1.96 -11.74
C LEU A 120 -10.40 -2.79 -10.69
N GLY A 121 -9.95 -2.78 -9.44
CA GLY A 121 -10.57 -3.52 -8.35
C GLY A 121 -11.60 -2.73 -7.56
N GLU A 122 -12.03 -3.36 -6.48
CA GLU A 122 -12.79 -2.75 -5.40
C GLU A 122 -12.17 -3.20 -4.08
N ARG A 123 -11.83 -2.25 -3.19
CA ARG A 123 -11.33 -2.54 -1.84
C ARG A 123 -12.03 -1.68 -0.80
N TRP A 124 -11.93 -2.08 0.46
CA TRP A 124 -12.62 -1.42 1.56
C TRP A 124 -11.65 -0.96 2.64
N VAL A 125 -11.87 0.26 3.15
CA VAL A 125 -11.18 0.79 4.33
C VAL A 125 -12.24 1.10 5.38
N GLY A 126 -12.40 0.19 6.35
CA GLY A 126 -13.56 0.24 7.24
C GLY A 126 -14.86 0.09 6.45
N ASN A 127 -15.74 1.10 6.52
CA ASN A 127 -16.99 1.15 5.78
C ASN A 127 -16.91 1.99 4.48
N ILE A 128 -15.71 2.38 4.06
CA ILE A 128 -15.49 3.19 2.86
C ILE A 128 -15.09 2.27 1.72
N ARG A 129 -15.93 2.21 0.69
CA ARG A 129 -15.64 1.50 -0.56
C ARG A 129 -14.73 2.35 -1.44
N LEU A 130 -13.69 1.73 -1.98
CA LEU A 130 -12.73 2.36 -2.88
C LEU A 130 -12.80 1.67 -4.24
N SER A 131 -13.13 2.45 -5.27
CA SER A 131 -13.08 2.07 -6.67
C SER A 131 -12.75 3.28 -7.53
N ALA A 132 -12.32 3.07 -8.77
CA ALA A 132 -12.02 4.17 -9.69
C ALA A 132 -13.23 5.05 -10.05
N ALA A 133 -14.46 4.53 -9.83
CA ALA A 133 -15.69 5.24 -10.14
C ALA A 133 -16.20 6.12 -9.00
N ASP A 134 -15.73 5.89 -7.77
CA ASP A 134 -16.28 6.53 -6.57
C ASP A 134 -15.51 7.83 -6.22
N LYS A 135 -16.23 8.84 -5.74
CA LYS A 135 -15.61 9.94 -5.00
C LYS A 135 -15.34 9.45 -3.58
N VAL A 136 -14.06 9.32 -3.26
CA VAL A 136 -13.59 8.77 -1.98
C VAL A 136 -12.83 9.83 -1.20
N PRO A 137 -12.86 9.78 0.14
CA PRO A 137 -12.05 10.67 0.96
C PRO A 137 -10.57 10.34 0.80
N HIS A 138 -9.74 11.38 0.85
CA HIS A 138 -8.29 11.26 0.79
C HIS A 138 -7.67 11.59 2.15
N TRP A 139 -6.44 11.14 2.39
CA TRP A 139 -5.70 11.55 3.57
C TRP A 139 -4.45 12.34 3.21
N ARG A 140 -4.03 13.22 4.14
CA ARG A 140 -2.74 13.89 4.10
C ARG A 140 -2.16 14.02 5.51
N LEU A 141 -0.85 14.21 5.60
CA LEU A 141 -0.21 14.66 6.84
C LEU A 141 -0.26 16.18 6.92
N GLU A 142 -0.70 16.67 8.07
CA GLU A 142 -0.66 18.08 8.41
C GLU A 142 -0.18 18.21 9.85
N ASN A 143 0.96 18.86 10.06
CA ASN A 143 1.59 19.02 11.38
C ASN A 143 1.74 17.70 12.16
N GLY A 144 2.13 16.63 11.46
CA GLY A 144 2.31 15.29 12.05
C GLY A 144 1.00 14.55 12.39
N ARG A 145 -0.15 15.06 11.93
CA ARG A 145 -1.46 14.42 12.12
C ARG A 145 -2.05 14.02 10.78
N VAL A 146 -2.75 12.88 10.79
CA VAL A 146 -3.53 12.43 9.64
C VAL A 146 -4.82 13.24 9.59
N ILE A 147 -5.05 13.90 8.46
CA ILE A 147 -6.28 14.64 8.16
C ILE A 147 -6.96 13.98 6.97
N ILE A 148 -8.29 13.84 7.04
CA ILE A 148 -9.12 13.36 5.95
C ILE A 148 -9.74 14.56 5.22
N VAL A 149 -9.62 14.58 3.89
CA VAL A 149 -10.09 15.64 2.99
C VAL A 149 -11.01 15.11 1.91
#